data_AF-A0A4Z1A356-F1
#
_entry.id   AF-A0A4Z1A356-F1
#
_cell.length_a   1.000
_cell.length_b   1.000
_cell.length_c   1.000
_cell.angle_alpha   90.00
_cell.angle_beta   90.00
_cell.angle_gamma   90.00
#
_symmetry.space_group_name_H-M   'P 1'
#
loop_
_entity.id
_entity.type
_entity.pdbx_description
1 polymer ?
#
loop_
_entity_poly.entity_id
_entity_poly.type
_entity_poly.pdbx_seq_one_letter_code
_entity_poly.pdbx_strand_id
1 'polypeptide(L)'
;MTGSILNFFQESILFLKETLKLIPDLIKVWWHLGQKIFLSLYRYWNTKLFFDKIFFVFLFLQLLFSVLPWFRYEISFFEGKESVSLSPKLNSIFILISLLNFFFLGFWKSTWTRIWFFATEMVCLIIVLWGYLDPKRTYYDFVDAKEVDTQITYYFFLVSLGLSFVFGYLSFKKEDEVFLQNP
;
A
#
# COMPACT_ATOMS: atom_id res chain seq x y z
N MET A 1 4.44 3.38 -54.89
CA MET A 1 4.15 2.89 -53.52
C MET A 1 5.40 2.62 -52.67
N THR A 2 6.57 2.36 -53.26
CA THR A 2 7.84 2.08 -52.52
C THR A 2 8.48 3.29 -51.82
N GLY A 3 8.28 4.52 -52.32
CA GLY A 3 8.82 5.74 -51.69
C GLY A 3 8.19 6.09 -50.33
N SER A 4 6.94 5.67 -50.07
CA SER A 4 6.24 5.97 -48.82
C SER A 4 6.77 5.15 -47.64
N ILE A 5 7.16 3.89 -47.87
CA ILE A 5 7.68 3.00 -46.83
C ILE A 5 9.11 3.42 -46.45
N LEU A 6 9.96 3.73 -47.42
CA LEU A 6 11.33 4.20 -47.18
C LEU A 6 11.37 5.53 -46.42
N ASN A 7 10.50 6.48 -46.78
CA ASN A 7 10.36 7.75 -46.05
C ASN A 7 9.87 7.52 -44.62
N PHE A 8 8.89 6.64 -44.41
CA PHE A 8 8.41 6.29 -43.08
C PHE A 8 9.50 5.69 -42.19
N PHE A 9 10.35 4.80 -42.73
CA PHE A 9 11.51 4.26 -41.99
C PHE A 9 12.54 5.34 -41.66
N GLN A 10 12.81 6.25 -42.58
CA GLN A 10 13.74 7.36 -42.34
C GLN A 10 13.20 8.31 -41.25
N GLU A 11 11.92 8.70 -41.31
CA GLU A 11 11.27 9.52 -40.30
C GLU A 11 11.25 8.82 -38.93
N SER A 12 10.98 7.51 -38.89
CA SER A 12 11.01 6.73 -37.65
C SER A 12 12.41 6.65 -37.03
N ILE A 13 13.45 6.48 -37.84
CA ILE A 13 14.85 6.48 -37.37
C ILE A 13 15.24 7.87 -36.85
N LEU A 14 14.81 8.93 -37.53
CA LEU A 14 15.07 10.32 -37.12
C LEU A 14 14.38 10.64 -35.79
N PHE A 15 13.11 10.26 -35.66
CA PHE A 15 12.33 10.37 -34.42
C PHE A 15 12.94 9.58 -33.26
N LEU A 16 13.37 8.33 -33.50
CA LEU A 16 14.06 7.52 -32.48
C LEU A 16 15.38 8.15 -32.04
N LYS A 17 16.16 8.69 -32.98
CA LYS A 17 17.42 9.37 -32.68
C LYS A 17 17.22 10.63 -31.86
N GLU A 18 16.16 11.40 -32.13
CA GLU A 18 15.80 12.58 -31.34
C GLU A 18 15.26 12.20 -29.96
N THR A 19 14.42 11.16 -29.88
CA THR A 19 13.91 10.64 -28.61
C THR A 19 15.04 10.11 -27.71
N LEU A 20 15.98 9.34 -28.27
CA LEU A 20 17.16 8.85 -27.54
C LEU A 20 18.04 9.99 -27.01
N LYS A 21 18.13 11.10 -27.74
CA LYS A 21 18.84 12.31 -27.28
C LYS A 21 18.14 13.03 -26.13
N LEU A 22 16.83 12.89 -25.99
CA LEU A 22 16.03 13.49 -24.90
C LEU A 22 16.08 12.67 -23.61
N ILE A 23 16.42 11.37 -23.67
CA ILE A 23 16.49 10.49 -22.49
C ILE A 23 17.44 11.03 -21.40
N PRO A 24 18.68 11.47 -21.68
CA PRO A 24 19.58 11.98 -20.66
C PRO A 24 19.03 13.20 -19.93
N ASP A 25 18.36 14.11 -20.65
CA ASP A 25 17.77 15.31 -20.05
C ASP A 25 16.52 14.95 -19.23
N LEU A 26 15.71 14.00 -19.71
CA LEU A 26 14.60 13.46 -18.95
C LEU A 26 15.07 12.81 -17.63
N ILE A 27 16.14 12.00 -17.70
CA ILE A 27 16.75 11.39 -16.50
C ILE A 27 17.25 12.46 -15.54
N LYS A 28 17.92 13.52 -16.00
CA LYS A 28 18.36 14.63 -15.14
C LYS A 28 17.19 15.33 -14.45
N VAL A 29 16.09 15.56 -15.17
CA VAL A 29 14.87 16.18 -14.61
C VAL A 29 14.27 15.29 -13.53
N TRP A 30 14.09 13.99 -13.81
CA TRP A 30 13.61 13.03 -12.81
C TRP A 30 14.53 12.90 -11.61
N TRP A 31 15.84 12.93 -11.84
CA TRP A 31 16.83 12.91 -10.77
C TRP A 31 16.72 14.13 -9.86
N HIS A 32 16.65 15.33 -10.44
CA HIS A 32 16.47 16.56 -9.67
C HIS A 32 15.13 16.62 -8.93
N LEU A 33 14.04 16.18 -9.57
CA LEU A 33 12.74 16.05 -8.92
C LEU A 33 12.80 15.07 -7.75
N GLY A 34 13.38 13.89 -7.97
CA GLY A 34 13.57 12.87 -6.94
C GLY A 34 14.37 13.40 -5.75
N GLN A 35 15.48 14.11 -5.99
CA GLN A 35 16.26 14.75 -4.94
C GLN A 35 15.45 15.79 -4.15
N LYS A 36 14.70 16.67 -4.84
CA LYS A 36 13.86 17.68 -4.17
C LYS A 36 12.76 17.05 -3.33
N ILE A 37 12.07 16.05 -3.88
CA ILE A 37 11.02 15.31 -3.18
C ILE A 37 11.61 14.61 -1.95
N PHE A 38 12.72 13.90 -2.11
CA PHE A 38 13.38 13.21 -1.01
C PHE A 38 13.82 14.17 0.09
N LEU A 39 14.42 15.31 -0.27
CA LEU A 39 14.88 16.31 0.69
C LEU A 39 13.71 16.98 1.42
N SER A 40 12.60 17.22 0.72
CA SER A 40 11.35 17.69 1.32
C SER A 40 10.76 16.67 2.30
N LEU A 41 10.68 15.39 1.89
CA LEU A 41 10.22 14.29 2.75
C LEU A 41 11.12 14.11 3.96
N TYR A 42 12.44 14.23 3.80
CA TYR A 42 13.40 14.14 4.90
C TYR A 42 13.21 15.28 5.92
N ARG A 43 13.04 16.52 5.45
CA ARG A 43 12.73 17.66 6.32
C ARG A 43 11.39 17.46 7.04
N TYR A 44 10.37 17.04 6.32
CA TYR A 44 9.05 16.73 6.86
C TYR A 44 9.09 15.57 7.88
N TRP A 45 9.93 14.57 7.65
CA TRP A 45 10.15 13.48 8.58
C TRP A 45 10.76 14.01 9.89
N ASN A 46 11.75 14.88 9.80
CA ASN A 46 12.43 15.41 10.98
C ASN A 46 11.54 16.28 11.86
N THR A 47 10.51 16.93 11.32
CA THR A 47 9.56 17.74 12.10
C THR A 47 8.51 16.91 12.84
N LYS A 48 8.32 15.62 12.51
CA LYS A 48 7.31 14.78 13.16
C LYS A 48 7.74 14.29 14.54
N LEU A 49 6.75 14.20 15.44
CA LEU A 49 6.88 13.54 16.74
C LEU A 49 7.27 12.07 16.58
N PHE A 50 7.91 11.50 17.60
CA PHE A 50 8.36 10.11 17.57
C PHE A 50 7.22 9.11 17.32
N PHE A 51 6.09 9.27 18.00
CA PHE A 51 4.93 8.41 17.81
C PHE A 51 4.31 8.56 16.41
N ASP A 52 4.36 9.74 15.81
CA ASP A 52 3.86 9.97 14.45
C ASP A 52 4.71 9.25 13.40
N LYS A 53 6.02 9.18 13.62
CA LYS A 53 6.95 8.45 12.76
C LYS A 53 6.63 6.96 12.78
N ILE A 54 6.49 6.40 13.98
CA ILE A 54 6.16 4.98 14.16
C ILE A 54 4.78 4.68 13.56
N PHE A 55 3.79 5.52 13.85
CA PHE A 55 2.44 5.39 13.31
C PHE A 55 2.46 5.40 11.77
N PHE A 56 3.19 6.32 11.15
CA PHE A 56 3.34 6.38 9.69
C PHE A 56 3.97 5.11 9.11
N VAL A 57 4.98 4.53 9.76
CA VAL A 57 5.58 3.26 9.34
C VAL A 57 4.53 2.14 9.38
N PHE A 58 3.70 2.07 10.41
CA PHE A 58 2.65 1.04 10.48
C PHE A 58 1.56 1.23 9.44
N LEU A 59 1.16 2.47 9.13
CA LEU A 59 0.25 2.74 8.01
C LEU A 59 0.84 2.30 6.67
N PHE A 60 2.13 2.54 6.45
CA PHE A 60 2.83 2.08 5.25
C PHE A 60 2.88 0.55 5.17
N LEU A 61 3.25 -0.12 6.27
CA LEU A 61 3.29 -1.58 6.34
C LEU A 61 1.91 -2.19 6.12
N GLN A 62 0.85 -1.60 6.71
CA GLN A 62 -0.52 -2.04 6.52
C GLN A 62 -0.93 -1.95 5.03
N LEU A 63 -0.60 -0.85 4.36
CA LEU A 63 -0.80 -0.72 2.91
C LEU A 63 0.00 -1.79 2.14
N LEU A 64 1.29 -1.97 2.45
CA LEU A 64 2.14 -2.96 1.78
C LEU A 64 1.56 -4.38 1.90
N PHE A 65 1.20 -4.81 3.11
CA PHE A 65 0.67 -6.14 3.34
C PHE A 65 -0.76 -6.32 2.84
N SER A 66 -1.54 -5.24 2.67
CA SER A 66 -2.86 -5.32 2.03
C SER A 66 -2.79 -5.65 0.54
N VAL A 67 -1.70 -5.27 -0.16
CA VAL A 67 -1.55 -5.53 -1.60
C VAL A 67 -1.06 -6.96 -1.88
N LEU A 68 -0.36 -7.57 -0.92
CA LEU A 68 0.20 -8.91 -1.07
C LEU A 68 -0.86 -10.01 -0.93
N PRO A 69 -0.67 -11.19 -1.55
CA PRO A 69 -1.56 -12.34 -1.37
C PRO A 69 -1.53 -12.80 0.09
N TRP A 70 -2.68 -13.25 0.61
CA TRP A 70 -2.84 -13.68 2.01
C TRP A 70 -2.99 -15.19 2.15
N PHE A 71 -3.40 -15.87 1.08
CA PHE A 71 -3.69 -17.29 1.10
C PHE A 71 -2.91 -17.99 0.00
N ARG A 72 -2.59 -19.26 0.22
CA ARG A 72 -2.01 -20.15 -0.78
C ARG A 72 -2.93 -21.35 -0.90
N TYR A 73 -3.38 -21.62 -2.10
CA TYR A 73 -4.15 -22.82 -2.40
C TYR A 73 -3.22 -23.85 -3.02
N GLU A 74 -3.11 -25.03 -2.41
CA GLU A 74 -2.30 -26.14 -2.91
C GLU A 74 -3.20 -27.30 -3.33
N ILE A 75 -3.20 -27.63 -4.63
CA ILE A 75 -3.88 -28.82 -5.15
C ILE A 75 -2.83 -29.91 -5.37
N SER A 76 -3.05 -31.09 -4.81
CA SER A 76 -2.24 -32.26 -5.12
C SER A 76 -2.89 -33.06 -6.25
N PHE A 77 -2.33 -32.97 -7.46
CA PHE A 77 -2.62 -33.92 -8.53
C PHE A 77 -1.71 -35.15 -8.40
N PHE A 78 -2.09 -36.27 -9.02
CA PHE A 78 -1.34 -37.54 -8.96
C PHE A 78 0.14 -37.43 -9.37
N GLU A 79 0.53 -36.40 -10.14
CA GLU A 79 1.89 -36.19 -10.65
C GLU A 79 2.62 -34.97 -10.07
N GLY A 80 1.99 -34.17 -9.19
CA GLY A 80 2.64 -32.99 -8.61
C GLY A 80 1.73 -32.10 -7.76
N LYS A 81 2.35 -31.29 -6.90
CA LYS A 81 1.65 -30.24 -6.14
C LYS A 81 1.70 -28.94 -6.92
N GLU A 82 0.55 -28.41 -7.29
CA GLU A 82 0.43 -27.06 -7.86
C GLU A 82 -0.03 -26.10 -6.79
N SER A 83 0.59 -24.91 -6.71
CA SER A 83 0.22 -23.91 -5.71
C SER A 83 -0.07 -22.56 -6.35
N VAL A 84 -1.17 -21.93 -5.94
CA VAL A 84 -1.59 -20.61 -6.41
C VAL A 84 -1.69 -19.67 -5.22
N SER A 85 -1.05 -18.50 -5.32
CA SER A 85 -1.18 -17.44 -4.32
C SER A 85 -2.42 -16.60 -4.60
N LEU A 86 -3.18 -16.31 -3.54
CA LEU A 86 -4.52 -15.75 -3.63
C LEU A 86 -4.66 -14.57 -2.66
N SER A 87 -5.28 -13.51 -3.17
CA SER A 87 -5.73 -12.38 -2.37
C SER A 87 -7.16 -12.62 -1.88
N PRO A 88 -7.56 -12.01 -0.74
CA PRO A 88 -8.93 -12.11 -0.25
C PRO A 88 -9.95 -11.54 -1.25
N LYS A 89 -11.17 -12.06 -1.26
CA LYS A 89 -12.28 -11.55 -2.09
C LYS A 89 -12.55 -10.06 -1.85
N LEU A 90 -12.43 -9.60 -0.61
CA LEU A 90 -12.59 -8.21 -0.20
C LEU A 90 -11.27 -7.40 -0.21
N ASN A 91 -10.25 -7.83 -0.98
CA ASN A 91 -8.94 -7.17 -0.96
C ASN A 91 -8.99 -5.69 -1.31
N SER A 92 -9.87 -5.31 -2.25
CA SER A 92 -10.05 -3.93 -2.66
C SER A 92 -10.45 -3.01 -1.50
N ILE A 93 -11.22 -3.51 -0.52
CA ILE A 93 -11.62 -2.74 0.67
C ILE A 93 -10.40 -2.50 1.57
N PHE A 94 -9.62 -3.54 1.86
CA PHE A 94 -8.42 -3.44 2.69
C PHE A 94 -7.37 -2.52 2.06
N ILE A 95 -7.14 -2.64 0.75
CA ILE A 95 -6.22 -1.77 0.02
C ILE A 95 -6.73 -0.33 0.06
N LEU A 96 -8.01 -0.09 -0.23
CA LEU A 96 -8.56 1.26 -0.28
C LEU A 96 -8.48 1.95 1.09
N ILE A 97 -8.87 1.27 2.16
CA ILE A 97 -8.79 1.82 3.53
C ILE A 97 -7.34 2.12 3.90
N SER A 98 -6.43 1.16 3.67
CA SER A 98 -5.02 1.33 4.01
C SER A 98 -4.37 2.46 3.20
N LEU A 99 -4.75 2.60 1.93
CA LEU A 99 -4.27 3.67 1.04
C LEU A 99 -4.74 5.04 1.54
N LEU A 100 -6.04 5.18 1.81
CA LEU A 100 -6.62 6.44 2.28
C LEU A 100 -6.07 6.82 3.66
N ASN A 101 -5.93 5.86 4.57
CA ASN A 101 -5.33 6.10 5.88
C ASN A 101 -3.86 6.53 5.75
N PHE A 102 -3.07 5.86 4.91
CA PHE A 102 -1.69 6.23 4.66
C PHE A 102 -1.55 7.64 4.06
N PHE A 103 -2.35 7.98 3.05
CA PHE A 103 -2.26 9.29 2.40
C PHE A 103 -2.78 10.43 3.29
N PHE A 104 -3.99 10.28 3.87
CA PHE A 104 -4.54 11.34 4.70
C PHE A 104 -3.68 11.54 5.94
N LEU A 105 -3.49 10.51 6.77
CA LEU A 105 -2.77 10.69 8.05
C LEU A 105 -1.27 10.86 7.87
N GLY A 106 -0.75 10.43 6.72
CA GLY A 106 0.64 10.59 6.36
C GLY A 106 1.04 12.03 6.09
N PHE A 107 0.17 12.81 5.46
CA PHE A 107 0.49 14.16 4.99
C PHE A 107 -0.42 15.25 5.58
N TRP A 108 -1.64 14.88 6.01
CA TRP A 108 -2.69 15.77 6.49
C TRP A 108 -3.34 15.24 7.76
N LYS A 109 -3.02 15.86 8.91
CA LYS A 109 -3.74 15.57 10.16
C LYS A 109 -4.77 16.65 10.46
N SER A 110 -6.01 16.22 10.68
CA SER A 110 -7.12 17.04 11.17
C SER A 110 -8.04 16.20 12.06
N THR A 111 -8.96 16.85 12.77
CA THR A 111 -9.99 16.16 13.57
C THR A 111 -10.82 15.22 12.70
N TRP A 112 -11.11 15.60 11.45
CA TRP A 112 -11.84 14.76 10.53
C TRP A 112 -11.06 13.49 10.14
N THR A 113 -9.76 13.62 9.84
CA THR A 113 -8.92 12.45 9.49
C THR A 113 -8.74 11.51 10.68
N ARG A 114 -8.78 12.02 11.91
CA ARG A 114 -8.77 11.20 13.14
C ARG A 114 -10.02 10.32 13.23
N ILE A 115 -11.21 10.90 13.03
CA ILE A 115 -12.47 10.15 13.06
C ILE A 115 -12.50 9.13 11.93
N TRP A 116 -12.10 9.55 10.71
CA TRP A 116 -11.97 8.68 9.55
C TRP A 116 -11.08 7.47 9.84
N PHE A 117 -9.88 7.70 10.41
CA PHE A 117 -8.93 6.64 10.75
C PHE A 117 -9.57 5.59 11.65
N PHE A 118 -10.08 5.99 12.82
CA PHE A 118 -10.62 5.04 13.78
C PHE A 118 -11.86 4.32 13.24
N ALA A 119 -12.74 5.03 12.50
CA ALA A 119 -13.91 4.41 11.90
C ALA A 119 -13.52 3.33 10.87
N THR A 120 -12.60 3.65 9.97
CA THR A 120 -12.16 2.72 8.92
C THR A 120 -11.32 1.57 9.48
N GLU A 121 -10.52 1.80 10.51
CA GLU A 121 -9.81 0.73 11.21
C GLU A 121 -10.76 -0.23 11.91
N MET A 122 -11.83 0.28 12.55
CA MET A 122 -12.86 -0.59 13.13
C MET A 122 -13.57 -1.42 12.07
N VAL A 123 -13.85 -0.85 10.89
CA VAL A 123 -14.41 -1.62 9.77
C VAL A 123 -13.47 -2.75 9.34
N CYS A 124 -12.17 -2.45 9.17
CA CYS A 124 -11.17 -3.48 8.86
C CYS A 124 -11.14 -4.58 9.93
N LEU A 125 -11.15 -4.21 11.21
CA LEU A 125 -11.11 -5.13 12.34
C LEU A 125 -12.35 -6.03 12.37
N ILE A 126 -13.54 -5.47 12.12
CA ILE A 126 -14.79 -6.24 12.02
C ILE A 126 -14.74 -7.25 10.86
N ILE A 127 -14.29 -6.83 9.67
CA ILE A 127 -14.19 -7.74 8.51
C ILE A 127 -13.16 -8.83 8.79
N VAL A 128 -12.04 -8.50 9.44
CA VAL A 128 -11.03 -9.48 9.84
C VAL A 128 -11.59 -10.50 10.83
N LEU A 129 -12.26 -10.05 11.89
CA LEU A 129 -12.87 -10.93 12.89
C LEU A 129 -13.95 -11.80 12.25
N TRP A 130 -14.76 -11.24 11.37
CA TRP A 130 -15.76 -11.99 10.63
C TRP A 130 -15.12 -13.02 9.70
N GLY A 131 -14.03 -12.66 9.02
CA GLY A 131 -13.27 -13.56 8.17
C GLY A 131 -12.54 -14.66 8.93
N TYR A 132 -12.19 -14.45 10.20
CA TYR A 132 -11.70 -15.51 11.07
C TYR A 132 -12.80 -16.54 11.41
N LEU A 133 -14.03 -16.07 11.64
CA LEU A 133 -15.17 -16.94 11.97
C LEU A 133 -15.70 -17.71 10.75
N ASP A 134 -15.79 -17.05 9.59
CA ASP A 134 -16.27 -17.63 8.33
C ASP A 134 -15.35 -17.23 7.16
N PRO A 135 -14.19 -17.90 7.02
CA PRO A 135 -13.18 -17.55 6.03
C PRO A 135 -13.65 -17.82 4.60
N LYS A 136 -14.47 -18.86 4.38
CA LYS A 136 -14.99 -19.17 3.03
C LYS A 136 -15.86 -18.03 2.52
N ARG A 137 -16.81 -17.55 3.32
CA ARG A 137 -17.69 -16.48 2.88
C ARG A 137 -16.97 -15.14 2.67
N THR A 138 -15.94 -14.88 3.47
CA THR A 138 -15.31 -13.56 3.58
C THR A 138 -14.09 -13.39 2.69
N TYR A 139 -13.26 -14.42 2.60
CA TYR A 139 -11.97 -14.34 1.93
C TYR A 139 -11.92 -15.13 0.63
N TYR A 140 -12.57 -16.29 0.51
CA TYR A 140 -12.44 -17.13 -0.69
C TYR A 140 -13.55 -18.17 -0.88
N ASP A 141 -14.05 -18.31 -2.11
CA ASP A 141 -14.99 -19.38 -2.47
C ASP A 141 -14.24 -20.64 -2.99
N PHE A 142 -13.75 -21.49 -2.08
CA PHE A 142 -13.10 -22.77 -2.45
C PHE A 142 -13.91 -24.02 -2.08
N VAL A 143 -13.74 -25.05 -2.92
CA VAL A 143 -14.39 -26.36 -2.82
C VAL A 143 -13.95 -27.05 -1.52
N ASP A 144 -12.63 -27.23 -1.31
CA ASP A 144 -12.08 -27.74 -0.05
C ASP A 144 -11.31 -26.64 0.70
N ALA A 145 -11.64 -26.45 1.99
CA ALA A 145 -10.94 -25.51 2.85
C ALA A 145 -9.61 -26.06 3.38
N LYS A 146 -9.40 -27.39 3.34
CA LYS A 146 -8.20 -28.04 3.87
C LYS A 146 -6.97 -27.83 3.00
N GLU A 147 -7.17 -27.42 1.75
CA GLU A 147 -6.14 -27.15 0.75
C GLU A 147 -5.67 -25.68 0.78
N VAL A 148 -6.17 -24.88 1.73
CA VAL A 148 -5.86 -23.45 1.85
C VAL A 148 -4.97 -23.19 3.05
N ASP A 149 -3.75 -22.74 2.77
CA ASP A 149 -2.81 -22.29 3.78
C ASP A 149 -2.81 -20.77 3.91
N THR A 150 -2.77 -20.29 5.15
CA THR A 150 -2.65 -18.85 5.44
C THR A 150 -1.19 -18.43 5.37
N GLN A 151 -0.88 -17.45 4.54
CA GLN A 151 0.48 -16.95 4.35
C GLN A 151 0.89 -16.00 5.49
N ILE A 152 2.20 -15.84 5.68
CA ILE A 152 2.76 -14.95 6.72
C ILE A 152 2.35 -13.48 6.53
N THR A 153 2.11 -13.08 5.29
CA THR A 153 1.63 -11.75 4.87
C THR A 153 0.31 -11.38 5.55
N TYR A 154 -0.61 -12.33 5.73
CA TYR A 154 -1.86 -12.11 6.47
C TYR A 154 -1.58 -11.71 7.92
N TYR A 155 -0.71 -12.46 8.60
CA TYR A 155 -0.36 -12.16 9.99
C TYR A 155 0.37 -10.82 10.13
N PHE A 156 1.24 -10.48 9.17
CA PHE A 156 1.87 -9.16 9.15
C PHE A 156 0.86 -8.03 8.90
N PHE A 157 -0.17 -8.27 8.08
CA PHE A 157 -1.28 -7.34 7.94
C PHE A 157 -2.01 -7.16 9.30
N LEU A 158 -2.33 -8.24 10.02
CA LEU A 158 -2.97 -8.15 11.33
C LEU A 158 -2.14 -7.40 12.37
N VAL A 159 -0.84 -7.67 12.41
CA VAL A 159 0.09 -6.98 13.32
C VAL A 159 0.17 -5.50 12.98
N SER A 160 0.28 -5.16 11.69
CA SER A 160 0.31 -3.75 11.26
C SER A 160 -1.01 -3.03 11.54
N LEU A 161 -2.16 -3.69 11.37
CA LEU A 161 -3.50 -3.20 11.75
C LEU A 161 -3.59 -2.89 13.25
N GLY A 162 -3.16 -3.83 14.10
CA GLY A 162 -3.19 -3.64 15.55
C GLY A 162 -2.23 -2.53 16.01
N LEU A 163 -1.02 -2.52 15.47
CA LEU A 163 -0.01 -1.52 15.83
C LEU A 163 -0.36 -0.13 15.26
N SER A 164 -0.93 -0.04 14.06
CA SER A 164 -1.40 1.24 13.52
C SER A 164 -2.51 1.81 14.41
N PHE A 165 -3.44 0.99 14.90
CA PHE A 165 -4.47 1.42 15.84
C PHE A 165 -3.87 1.97 17.15
N VAL A 166 -2.98 1.21 17.78
CA VAL A 166 -2.35 1.59 19.06
C VAL A 166 -1.49 2.85 18.91
N PHE A 167 -0.60 2.88 17.92
CA PHE A 167 0.28 4.03 17.70
C PHE A 167 -0.45 5.23 17.13
N GLY A 168 -1.55 5.04 16.40
CA GLY A 168 -2.46 6.11 16.01
C GLY A 168 -3.08 6.78 17.23
N TYR A 169 -3.59 6.00 18.18
CA TYR A 169 -4.11 6.54 19.45
C TYR A 169 -3.03 7.30 20.24
N LEU A 170 -1.83 6.73 20.40
CA LEU A 170 -0.74 7.38 21.12
C LEU A 170 -0.25 8.67 20.41
N SER A 171 -0.20 8.64 19.08
CA SER A 171 0.15 9.78 18.23
C SER A 171 -0.82 10.95 18.47
N PHE A 172 -2.13 10.70 18.35
CA PHE A 172 -3.14 11.73 18.57
C PHE A 172 -3.18 12.24 20.01
N LYS A 173 -3.03 11.35 21.00
CA LYS A 173 -2.95 11.76 22.40
C LYS A 173 -1.76 12.69 22.66
N LYS A 174 -0.58 12.35 22.12
CA LYS A 174 0.63 13.16 22.28
C LYS A 174 0.51 14.51 21.60
N GLU A 175 -0.14 14.54 20.44
CA GLU A 175 -0.45 15.77 19.71
C GLU A 175 -1.36 16.68 20.55
N ASP A 176 -2.45 16.15 21.11
CA ASP A 176 -3.36 16.91 21.97
C ASP A 176 -2.65 17.47 23.23
N GLU A 177 -1.73 16.71 23.84
CA GLU A 177 -0.91 17.19 24.96
C GLU A 177 -0.04 18.41 24.61
N VAL A 178 0.54 18.43 23.40
CA VAL A 178 1.40 19.54 22.95
C VAL A 178 0.56 20.79 22.62
N PHE A 179 -0.61 20.61 22.02
CA PHE A 179 -1.52 21.72 21.72
C PHE A 179 -2.09 22.39 22.98
N LEU A 180 -2.37 21.62 24.03
CA LEU A 180 -2.86 22.17 25.30
C LEU A 180 -1.79 22.92 26.11
N GLN A 181 -0.50 22.67 25.86
CA GLN A 181 0.61 23.33 26.55
C GLN A 181 1.08 24.63 25.89
N ASN A 182 0.69 24.88 24.63
CA ASN A 182 1.03 26.09 23.88
C ASN A 182 -0.24 26.69 23.25
N PRO A 183 -1.07 27.41 24.03
CA PRO A 183 -2.25 28.11 23.50
C PRO A 183 -1.89 29.26 22.55
#